data_AF-A0AAE9A9Z5-F1
#
_entry.id   AF-A0AAE9A9Z5-F1
#
_cell.length_a   1.000
_cell.length_b   1.000
_cell.length_c   1.000
_cell.angle_alpha   90.00
_cell.angle_beta   90.00
_cell.angle_gamma   90.00
#
_symmetry.space_group_name_H-M   'P 1'
#
loop_
_entity.id
_entity.type
_entity.pdbx_description
1 polymer ?
#
loop_
_entity_poly.entity_id
_entity_poly.type
_entity_poly.pdbx_seq_one_letter_code
_entity_poly.pdbx_strand_id
1 'polypeptide(L)'
;MFGPIDIHLPRKDSRHHHHMRNLRARLAPERLCFGTMRPQTAAYLICIAALHEITFGTFLVFASDYGEKESWYHSAQWLVILTCRLLQYPSCLIALFGIRNNNPALIVPFMLSQVSLGSYADLHTYIQMVSKCAPSAPLPTTSPIVLIVIPILVYAGILMFFIYNMYMVVKCITVIRGDIGRGLEGPQPSERSINDDLFL
;
A
#
# COMPACT_ATOMS: atom_id res chain seq x y z
N MET A 1 38.28 60.27 23.95
CA MET A 1 37.10 59.55 24.46
C MET A 1 36.41 58.88 23.29
N PHE A 2 36.58 57.57 23.12
CA PHE A 2 35.66 56.59 22.50
C PHE A 2 36.36 55.23 22.66
N GLY A 3 35.87 54.39 23.58
CA GLY A 3 36.38 53.04 23.80
C GLY A 3 35.84 52.04 22.77
N PRO A 4 36.47 50.87 22.60
CA PRO A 4 35.99 49.86 21.68
C PRO A 4 34.67 49.23 22.18
N ILE A 5 33.72 49.08 21.27
CA ILE A 5 32.43 48.44 21.50
C ILE A 5 32.65 46.92 21.43
N ASP A 6 32.55 46.23 22.57
CA ASP A 6 32.49 44.77 22.63
C ASP A 6 31.15 44.28 22.05
N ILE A 7 31.21 43.69 20.85
CA ILE A 7 30.09 42.97 20.26
C ILE A 7 30.11 41.55 20.84
N HIS A 8 29.31 41.32 21.88
CA HIS A 8 29.00 39.96 22.33
C HIS A 8 28.24 39.21 21.22
N LEU A 9 28.97 38.45 20.40
CA LEU A 9 28.37 37.39 19.59
C LEU A 9 27.83 36.30 20.54
N PRO A 10 26.53 35.98 20.54
CA PRO A 10 26.03 34.88 21.33
C PRO A 10 26.67 33.59 20.81
N ARG A 11 27.34 32.89 21.73
CA ARG A 11 27.93 31.56 21.53
C ARG A 11 26.86 30.64 20.95
N LYS A 12 26.97 30.40 19.63
CA LYS A 12 26.08 29.56 18.84
C LYS A 12 25.86 28.22 19.54
N ASP A 13 24.63 28.00 19.96
CA ASP A 13 24.21 26.94 20.86
C ASP A 13 24.44 25.56 20.22
N SER A 14 25.52 24.88 20.61
CA SER A 14 25.87 23.54 20.12
C SER A 14 24.79 22.50 20.48
N ARG A 15 23.92 22.80 21.45
CA ARG A 15 22.78 21.95 21.85
C ARG A 15 21.65 21.94 20.81
N HIS A 16 21.41 23.05 20.11
CA HIS A 16 20.42 23.09 19.03
C HIS A 16 20.85 22.24 17.83
N HIS A 17 22.15 22.15 17.54
CA HIS A 17 22.64 21.29 16.47
C HIS A 17 22.54 19.79 16.80
N HIS A 18 22.72 19.39 18.05
CA HIS A 18 22.50 18.00 18.48
C HIS A 18 21.01 17.64 18.53
N HIS A 19 20.16 18.57 18.97
CA HIS A 19 18.72 18.37 18.95
C HIS A 19 18.18 18.32 17.52
N MET A 20 18.62 19.21 16.63
CA MET A 20 18.30 19.18 15.19
C MET A 20 18.92 17.97 14.46
N ARG A 21 20.08 17.45 14.90
CA ARG A 21 20.63 16.19 14.38
C ARG A 21 19.85 14.97 14.86
N ASN A 22 19.37 14.95 16.10
CA ASN A 22 18.50 13.89 16.61
C ASN A 22 17.09 13.99 16.00
N LEU A 23 16.58 15.21 15.80
CA LEU A 23 15.36 15.45 15.03
C LEU A 23 15.56 15.04 13.58
N ARG A 24 16.65 15.40 12.88
CA ARG A 24 16.94 14.89 11.52
C ARG A 24 17.16 13.38 11.47
N ALA A 25 17.75 12.78 12.50
CA ALA A 25 17.96 11.34 12.58
C ALA A 25 16.65 10.57 12.89
N ARG A 26 15.68 11.21 13.56
CA ARG A 26 14.33 10.68 13.81
C ARG A 26 13.32 11.05 12.70
N LEU A 27 13.49 12.19 12.05
CA LEU A 27 12.81 12.68 10.85
C LEU A 27 13.45 12.13 9.57
N ALA A 28 14.17 11.02 9.63
CA ALA A 28 14.70 10.37 8.44
C ALA A 28 13.82 9.17 8.04
N PRO A 29 12.63 9.38 7.43
CA PRO A 29 12.13 8.41 6.46
C PRO A 29 13.13 8.28 5.28
N GLU A 30 14.12 9.17 5.18
CA GLU A 30 15.28 9.04 4.29
C GLU A 30 16.14 7.79 4.55
N ARG A 31 16.18 7.22 5.77
CA ARG A 31 16.95 5.97 6.00
C ARG A 31 16.22 4.70 5.53
N LEU A 32 14.94 4.78 5.21
CA LEU A 32 14.24 3.75 4.43
C LEU A 32 14.28 4.03 2.92
N CYS A 33 14.67 5.24 2.51
CA CYS A 33 14.83 5.65 1.12
C CYS A 33 16.31 5.70 0.73
N PHE A 34 17.01 4.56 0.80
CA PHE A 34 18.31 4.40 0.15
C PHE A 34 18.09 4.37 -1.37
N GLY A 35 17.92 5.53 -2.00
CA GLY A 35 17.83 5.68 -3.46
C GLY A 35 16.56 5.10 -4.13
N THR A 36 15.63 4.53 -3.37
CA THR A 36 14.37 3.94 -3.85
C THR A 36 13.16 4.83 -3.56
N MET A 37 12.12 4.70 -4.39
CA MET A 37 10.89 5.51 -4.35
C MET A 37 10.31 5.63 -2.93
N ARG A 38 9.78 6.81 -2.59
CA ARG A 38 9.07 7.01 -1.32
C ARG A 38 7.95 5.97 -1.17
N PRO A 39 7.73 5.38 0.02
CA PRO A 39 6.68 4.38 0.25
C PRO A 39 5.28 4.85 -0.16
N GLN A 40 4.98 6.15 0.04
CA GLN A 40 3.73 6.76 -0.43
C GLN A 40 3.62 6.74 -1.95
N THR A 41 4.70 7.05 -2.68
CA THR A 41 4.74 6.99 -4.14
C THR A 41 4.56 5.56 -4.64
N ALA A 42 5.22 4.59 -4.02
CA ALA A 42 5.02 3.18 -4.34
C ALA A 42 3.55 2.75 -4.10
N ALA A 43 2.95 3.18 -2.99
CA ALA A 43 1.54 2.91 -2.70
C ALA A 43 0.59 3.53 -3.75
N TYR A 44 0.86 4.78 -4.18
CA TYR A 44 0.12 5.43 -5.25
C TYR A 44 0.21 4.64 -6.56
N LEU A 45 1.41 4.20 -6.95
CA LEU A 45 1.61 3.41 -8.16
C LEU A 45 0.88 2.06 -8.08
N ILE A 46 0.91 1.40 -6.93
CA ILE A 46 0.17 0.16 -6.68
C ILE A 46 -1.34 0.38 -6.81
N CYS A 47 -1.89 1.43 -6.19
CA CYS A 47 -3.31 1.74 -6.31
C CYS A 47 -3.70 2.08 -7.76
N ILE A 48 -2.85 2.81 -8.49
CA ILE A 48 -3.08 3.11 -9.91
C ILE A 48 -3.02 1.83 -10.75
N ALA A 49 -2.07 0.93 -10.50
CA ALA A 49 -1.99 -0.36 -11.19
C ALA A 49 -3.25 -1.21 -10.92
N ALA A 50 -3.72 -1.25 -9.68
CA ALA A 50 -4.96 -1.94 -9.33
C ALA A 50 -6.18 -1.29 -10.01
N LEU A 51 -6.24 0.04 -10.13
CA LEU A 51 -7.30 0.71 -10.91
C LEU A 51 -7.29 0.24 -12.37
N HIS A 52 -6.12 0.16 -12.99
CA HIS A 52 -6.00 -0.35 -14.36
C HIS A 52 -6.46 -1.80 -14.45
N GLU A 53 -6.05 -2.66 -13.53
CA GLU A 53 -6.49 -4.05 -13.47
C GLU A 53 -8.03 -4.16 -13.35
N ILE A 54 -8.63 -3.42 -12.41
CA ILE A 54 -10.09 -3.41 -12.24
C ILE A 54 -10.78 -2.93 -13.52
N THR A 55 -10.27 -1.87 -14.14
CA THR A 55 -10.82 -1.30 -15.38
C THR A 55 -10.70 -2.27 -16.56
N PHE A 56 -9.52 -2.81 -16.84
CA PHE A 56 -9.32 -3.78 -17.91
C PHE A 56 -10.14 -5.05 -17.68
N GLY A 57 -10.16 -5.56 -16.45
CA GLY A 57 -10.97 -6.71 -16.11
C GLY A 57 -12.47 -6.44 -16.27
N THR A 58 -12.94 -5.23 -15.95
CA THR A 58 -14.35 -4.84 -16.17
C THR A 58 -14.67 -4.81 -17.66
N PHE A 59 -13.81 -4.18 -18.47
CA PHE A 59 -13.96 -4.18 -19.92
C PHE A 59 -13.97 -5.60 -20.48
N LEU A 60 -13.09 -6.47 -19.99
CA LEU A 60 -13.01 -7.84 -20.47
C LEU A 60 -14.27 -8.65 -20.12
N VAL A 61 -14.87 -8.39 -18.95
CA VAL A 61 -16.15 -8.99 -18.53
C VAL A 61 -17.30 -8.54 -19.43
N PHE A 62 -17.30 -7.28 -19.91
CA PHE A 62 -18.28 -6.80 -20.90
C PHE A 62 -17.99 -7.30 -22.32
N ALA A 63 -16.73 -7.41 -22.71
CA ALA A 63 -16.31 -7.90 -24.03
C ALA A 63 -16.46 -9.42 -24.16
N SER A 64 -16.42 -10.14 -23.04
CA SER A 64 -16.75 -11.55 -23.02
C SER A 64 -18.27 -11.70 -23.09
N ASP A 65 -18.79 -12.46 -24.06
CA ASP A 65 -20.20 -12.91 -24.16
C ASP A 65 -20.72 -13.75 -22.96
N TYR A 66 -20.32 -13.42 -21.74
CA TYR A 66 -20.77 -14.05 -20.49
C TYR A 66 -22.30 -14.07 -20.38
N GLY A 67 -22.98 -13.11 -21.03
CA GLY A 67 -24.43 -12.98 -21.03
C GLY A 67 -25.16 -13.63 -22.21
N GLU A 68 -24.47 -14.12 -23.25
CA GLU A 68 -25.15 -14.66 -24.45
C GLU A 68 -25.46 -16.16 -24.36
N LYS A 69 -24.86 -16.90 -23.41
CA LYS A 69 -25.22 -18.32 -23.19
C LYS A 69 -26.43 -18.41 -22.28
N GLU A 70 -27.54 -18.96 -22.78
CA GLU A 70 -28.89 -19.14 -22.18
C GLU A 70 -28.96 -19.91 -20.84
N SER A 71 -27.90 -19.98 -20.04
CA SER A 71 -27.93 -20.55 -18.69
C SER A 71 -28.00 -19.45 -17.64
N TRP A 72 -29.07 -19.46 -16.83
CA TRP A 72 -29.26 -18.57 -15.68
C TRP A 72 -28.03 -18.54 -14.75
N TYR A 73 -27.33 -19.68 -14.61
CA TYR A 73 -26.11 -19.78 -13.80
C TYR A 73 -24.96 -18.91 -14.34
N HIS A 74 -24.75 -18.88 -15.66
CA HIS A 74 -23.70 -18.06 -16.26
C HIS A 74 -24.03 -16.56 -16.17
N SER A 75 -25.30 -16.19 -16.32
CA SER A 75 -25.77 -14.82 -16.10
C SER A 75 -25.56 -14.36 -14.65
N ALA A 76 -25.85 -15.22 -13.67
CA ALA A 76 -25.60 -14.94 -12.26
C ALA A 76 -24.10 -14.79 -11.95
N GLN A 77 -23.25 -15.68 -12.48
CA GLN A 77 -21.80 -15.58 -12.31
C GLN A 77 -21.22 -14.29 -12.89
N TRP A 78 -21.67 -13.89 -14.08
CA TRP A 78 -21.27 -12.62 -14.69
C TRP A 78 -21.59 -11.43 -13.79
N LEU A 79 -22.82 -11.39 -13.27
CA LEU A 79 -23.29 -10.32 -12.40
C LEU A 79 -22.48 -10.25 -11.09
N VAL A 80 -22.15 -11.40 -10.51
CA VAL A 80 -21.28 -11.47 -9.31
C VAL A 80 -19.89 -10.90 -9.63
N ILE A 81 -19.26 -11.33 -10.72
CA ILE A 81 -17.91 -10.86 -11.11
C ILE A 81 -17.93 -9.35 -11.37
N LEU A 82 -18.94 -8.87 -12.09
CA LEU A 82 -19.10 -7.44 -12.34
C LEU A 82 -19.25 -6.67 -11.02
N THR A 83 -20.08 -7.18 -10.11
CA THR A 83 -20.29 -6.58 -8.79
C THR A 83 -19.00 -6.56 -7.97
N CYS A 84 -18.23 -7.66 -7.95
CA CYS A 84 -16.92 -7.73 -7.32
C CYS A 84 -15.96 -6.66 -7.85
N ARG A 85 -15.94 -6.42 -9.17
CA ARG A 85 -15.10 -5.37 -9.78
C ARG A 85 -15.58 -3.97 -9.44
N LEU A 86 -16.90 -3.73 -9.50
CA LEU A 86 -17.48 -2.42 -9.17
C LEU A 86 -17.24 -2.03 -7.70
N LEU A 87 -17.33 -2.99 -6.77
CA LEU A 87 -17.06 -2.76 -5.35
C LEU A 87 -15.59 -2.49 -5.03
N GLN A 88 -14.65 -2.85 -5.92
CA GLN A 88 -13.24 -2.55 -5.72
C GLN A 88 -12.90 -1.07 -5.98
N TYR A 89 -13.61 -0.38 -6.88
CA TYR A 89 -13.35 1.05 -7.15
C TYR A 89 -13.47 1.94 -5.90
N PRO A 90 -14.58 1.89 -5.11
CA PRO A 90 -14.69 2.65 -3.87
C PRO A 90 -13.53 2.37 -2.91
N SER A 91 -13.17 1.10 -2.72
CA SER A 91 -12.08 0.73 -1.82
C SER A 91 -10.74 1.32 -2.27
N CYS A 92 -10.46 1.33 -3.57
CA CYS A 92 -9.24 1.90 -4.13
C CYS A 92 -9.21 3.43 -3.98
N LEU A 93 -10.34 4.12 -4.19
CA LEU A 93 -10.43 5.57 -3.97
C LEU A 93 -10.23 5.93 -2.50
N ILE A 94 -10.79 5.14 -1.58
CA ILE A 94 -10.59 5.31 -0.14
C ILE A 94 -9.11 5.10 0.24
N ALA A 95 -8.43 4.12 -0.36
CA ALA A 95 -7.00 3.92 -0.13
C ALA A 95 -6.13 5.07 -0.65
N LEU A 96 -6.43 5.62 -1.83
CA LEU A 96 -5.74 6.81 -2.35
C LEU A 96 -5.88 8.01 -1.40
N PHE A 97 -7.08 8.20 -0.82
CA PHE A 97 -7.32 9.22 0.21
C PHE A 97 -6.58 8.89 1.52
N GLY A 98 -6.53 7.61 1.91
CA GLY A 98 -5.76 7.12 3.05
C GLY A 98 -4.26 7.40 2.93
N ILE A 99 -3.69 7.13 1.76
CA ILE A 99 -2.28 7.43 1.45
C ILE A 99 -2.04 8.94 1.50
N ARG A 100 -2.94 9.75 0.92
CA ARG A 100 -2.84 11.22 0.92
C ARG A 100 -2.78 11.79 2.34
N ASN A 101 -3.61 11.27 3.23
CA ASN A 101 -3.77 11.78 4.60
C ASN A 101 -2.94 11.01 5.64
N ASN A 102 -2.05 10.11 5.21
CA ASN A 102 -1.28 9.25 6.12
C ASN A 102 -2.15 8.49 7.13
N ASN A 103 -3.33 8.03 6.70
CA ASN A 103 -4.26 7.27 7.52
C ASN A 103 -4.29 5.80 7.09
N PRO A 104 -3.60 4.90 7.82
CA PRO A 104 -3.48 3.50 7.44
C PRO A 104 -4.82 2.75 7.51
N ALA A 105 -5.75 3.19 8.35
CA ALA A 105 -7.07 2.58 8.50
C ALA A 105 -7.90 2.61 7.21
N LEU A 106 -7.62 3.59 6.33
CA LEU A 106 -8.29 3.72 5.04
C LEU A 106 -7.63 2.87 3.93
N ILE A 107 -6.43 2.34 4.17
CA ILE A 107 -5.71 1.49 3.21
C ILE A 107 -6.10 0.02 3.39
N VAL A 108 -6.36 -0.41 4.62
CA VAL A 108 -6.70 -1.82 4.94
C VAL A 108 -7.94 -2.33 4.17
N PRO A 109 -9.05 -1.58 4.02
CA PRO A 109 -10.21 -2.04 3.25
C PRO A 109 -9.89 -2.35 1.79
N PHE A 110 -8.96 -1.62 1.18
CA PHE A 110 -8.49 -1.89 -0.17
C PHE A 110 -7.63 -3.15 -0.24
N MET A 111 -6.74 -3.38 0.73
CA MET A 111 -5.97 -4.64 0.76
C MET A 111 -6.91 -5.85 0.87
N LEU A 112 -7.93 -5.76 1.73
CA LEU A 112 -8.92 -6.81 1.89
C LEU A 112 -9.75 -7.02 0.63
N SER A 113 -10.18 -5.94 -0.03
CA SER A 113 -10.98 -6.05 -1.26
C SER A 113 -10.18 -6.67 -2.42
N GLN A 114 -8.89 -6.33 -2.55
CA GLN A 114 -8.02 -6.90 -3.58
C GLN A 114 -7.78 -8.40 -3.37
N VAL A 115 -7.49 -8.82 -2.13
CA VAL A 115 -7.24 -10.24 -1.81
C VAL A 115 -8.50 -11.10 -1.91
N SER A 116 -9.68 -10.53 -1.61
CA SER A 116 -10.95 -11.26 -1.65
C SER A 116 -11.67 -11.13 -2.99
N LEU A 117 -12.28 -9.96 -3.23
CA LEU A 117 -13.10 -9.67 -4.41
C LEU A 117 -12.25 -9.61 -5.68
N GLY A 118 -11.04 -9.04 -5.60
CA GLY A 118 -10.08 -8.98 -6.71
C GLY A 118 -9.69 -10.38 -7.17
N SER A 119 -9.07 -11.16 -6.30
CA SER A 119 -8.65 -12.53 -6.62
C SER A 119 -9.76 -13.44 -7.12
N TYR A 120 -10.97 -13.32 -6.57
CA TYR A 120 -12.13 -14.03 -7.10
C TYR A 120 -12.44 -13.61 -8.55
N ALA A 121 -12.60 -12.30 -8.79
CA ALA A 121 -12.93 -11.79 -10.11
C ALA A 121 -11.84 -12.09 -11.15
N ASP A 122 -10.57 -11.97 -10.79
CA ASP A 122 -9.45 -12.16 -11.70
C ASP A 122 -9.26 -13.62 -12.07
N LEU A 123 -9.35 -14.54 -11.11
CA LEU A 123 -9.25 -15.97 -11.40
C LEU A 123 -10.39 -16.44 -12.30
N HIS A 124 -11.63 -15.98 -12.05
CA HIS A 124 -12.76 -16.30 -12.91
C HIS A 124 -12.59 -15.73 -14.32
N THR A 125 -12.17 -14.46 -14.44
CA THR A 125 -11.91 -13.82 -15.73
C THR A 125 -10.79 -14.55 -16.49
N TYR A 126 -9.75 -14.99 -15.78
CA TYR A 126 -8.62 -15.73 -16.34
C TYR A 126 -9.02 -17.10 -16.88
N ILE A 127 -9.70 -17.93 -16.07
CA ILE A 127 -10.16 -19.26 -16.48
C ILE A 127 -11.02 -19.15 -17.75
N GLN A 128 -11.82 -18.10 -17.85
CA GLN A 128 -12.61 -17.87 -19.04
C GLN A 128 -11.79 -17.52 -20.27
N MET A 129 -10.82 -16.61 -20.17
CA MET A 129 -9.93 -16.31 -21.28
C MET A 129 -9.25 -17.59 -21.76
N VAL A 130 -8.76 -18.42 -20.85
CA VAL A 130 -8.16 -19.71 -21.18
C VAL A 130 -9.18 -20.60 -21.91
N SER A 131 -10.42 -20.71 -21.43
CA SER A 131 -11.44 -21.53 -22.09
C SER A 131 -11.78 -21.07 -23.52
N LYS A 132 -11.71 -19.75 -23.79
CA LYS A 132 -11.96 -19.18 -25.12
C LYS A 132 -10.74 -19.27 -26.05
N CYS A 133 -9.53 -19.19 -25.50
CA CYS A 133 -8.29 -19.19 -26.28
C CYS A 133 -7.68 -20.59 -26.46
N ALA A 134 -7.99 -21.55 -25.59
CA ALA A 134 -7.48 -22.92 -25.67
C ALA A 134 -7.73 -23.61 -27.03
N PRO A 135 -8.88 -23.44 -27.70
CA PRO A 135 -9.12 -24.03 -29.04
C PRO A 135 -8.19 -23.47 -30.13
N SER A 136 -7.63 -22.27 -29.93
CA SER A 136 -6.79 -21.57 -30.92
C SER A 136 -5.29 -21.64 -30.56
N ALA A 137 -4.93 -22.34 -29.50
CA ALA A 137 -3.56 -22.37 -28.97
C ALA A 137 -2.71 -23.47 -29.65
N PRO A 138 -1.42 -23.20 -29.96
CA PRO A 138 -0.53 -24.20 -30.56
C PRO A 138 -0.31 -25.41 -29.62
N LEU A 139 -0.14 -26.62 -30.19
CA LEU A 139 -0.11 -27.91 -29.47
C LEU A 139 0.77 -28.00 -28.19
N PRO A 140 1.96 -27.36 -28.05
CA PRO A 140 2.72 -27.43 -26.80
C PRO A 140 2.13 -26.55 -25.67
N THR A 141 1.18 -25.66 -26.00
CA THR A 141 0.50 -24.76 -25.05
C THR A 141 -0.88 -25.25 -24.62
N THR A 142 -1.30 -26.46 -24.98
CA THR A 142 -2.61 -27.01 -24.58
C THR A 142 -2.58 -27.77 -23.26
N SER A 143 -1.40 -28.01 -22.68
CA SER A 143 -1.29 -28.68 -21.38
C SER A 143 -1.95 -27.83 -20.29
N PRO A 144 -2.87 -28.39 -19.49
CA PRO A 144 -3.53 -27.66 -18.39
C PRO A 144 -2.53 -27.15 -17.34
N ILE A 145 -1.36 -27.78 -17.23
CA ILE A 145 -0.28 -27.32 -16.35
C ILE A 145 0.22 -25.94 -16.82
N VAL A 146 0.43 -25.78 -18.13
CA VAL A 146 0.96 -24.55 -18.72
C VAL A 146 -0.11 -23.46 -18.78
N LEU A 147 -1.36 -23.83 -19.07
CA LEU A 147 -2.48 -22.90 -19.23
C LEU A 147 -3.21 -22.52 -17.95
N ILE A 148 -3.00 -23.21 -16.83
CA ILE A 148 -3.76 -22.96 -15.61
C ILE A 148 -2.84 -22.91 -14.41
N VAL A 149 -2.03 -23.95 -14.18
CA VAL A 149 -1.22 -24.06 -12.95
C VAL A 149 -0.14 -22.99 -12.90
N ILE A 150 0.66 -22.83 -13.95
CA ILE A 150 1.74 -21.83 -13.96
C ILE A 150 1.20 -20.41 -13.75
N PRO A 151 0.15 -19.96 -14.46
CA PRO A 151 -0.33 -18.59 -14.31
C PRO A 151 -1.02 -18.34 -12.97
N ILE A 152 -1.68 -19.34 -12.37
CA ILE A 152 -2.20 -19.24 -10.99
C ILE A 152 -1.06 -19.09 -9.99
N LEU A 153 0.04 -19.84 -10.14
CA LEU A 153 1.21 -19.71 -9.28
C LEU A 153 1.88 -18.34 -9.43
N VAL A 154 1.99 -17.83 -10.66
CA VAL A 154 2.48 -16.47 -10.94
C VAL A 154 1.56 -15.44 -10.28
N TYR A 155 0.24 -15.58 -10.43
CA TYR A 155 -0.74 -14.71 -9.80
C TYR A 155 -0.62 -14.72 -8.27
N ALA A 156 -0.50 -15.89 -7.65
CA ALA A 156 -0.29 -16.01 -6.21
C ALA A 156 1.02 -15.34 -5.76
N GLY A 157 2.10 -15.46 -6.55
CA GLY A 157 3.35 -14.75 -6.30
C GLY A 157 3.20 -13.22 -6.36
N ILE A 158 2.50 -12.73 -7.38
CA ILE A 158 2.19 -11.29 -7.54
C ILE A 158 1.31 -10.80 -6.38
N LEU A 159 0.31 -11.57 -5.97
CA LEU A 159 -0.57 -11.24 -4.85
C LEU A 159 0.20 -11.19 -3.52
N MET A 160 1.10 -12.14 -3.28
CA MET A 160 1.98 -12.12 -2.10
C MET A 160 2.91 -10.90 -2.10
N PHE A 161 3.45 -10.56 -3.27
CA PHE A 161 4.25 -9.35 -3.44
C PHE A 161 3.42 -8.09 -3.16
N PHE A 162 2.19 -8.01 -3.67
CA PHE A 162 1.26 -6.93 -3.38
C PHE A 162 0.97 -6.80 -1.88
N ILE A 163 0.60 -7.90 -1.21
CA ILE A 163 0.32 -7.91 0.24
C ILE A 163 1.54 -7.43 1.03
N TYR A 164 2.74 -7.91 0.69
CA TYR A 164 3.97 -7.50 1.35
C TYR A 164 4.24 -6.00 1.20
N ASN A 165 4.14 -5.46 -0.02
CA ASN A 165 4.37 -4.05 -0.27
C ASN A 165 3.34 -3.18 0.48
N MET A 166 2.07 -3.56 0.43
CA MET A 166 1.01 -2.82 1.11
C MET A 166 1.14 -2.89 2.64
N TYR A 167 1.57 -4.03 3.19
CA TYR A 167 1.93 -4.16 4.60
C TYR A 167 3.06 -3.22 5.00
N MET A 168 4.13 -3.15 4.19
CA MET A 168 5.25 -2.23 4.42
C MET A 168 4.82 -0.76 4.36
N VAL A 169 3.92 -0.41 3.44
CA VAL A 169 3.33 0.93 3.34
C VAL A 169 2.54 1.27 4.61
N VAL A 170 1.64 0.38 5.05
CA VAL A 170 0.82 0.57 6.26
C VAL A 170 1.70 0.72 7.49
N LYS A 171 2.73 -0.13 7.64
CA LYS A 171 3.71 -0.04 8.72
C LYS A 171 4.44 1.31 8.70
N CYS A 172 4.92 1.75 7.53
CA CYS A 172 5.61 3.03 7.38
C CYS A 172 4.71 4.21 7.76
N ILE A 173 3.48 4.27 7.25
CA ILE A 173 2.52 5.33 7.56
C ILE A 173 2.17 5.34 9.06
N THR A 174 2.03 4.16 9.67
CA THR A 174 1.73 4.04 11.11
C THR A 174 2.87 4.60 11.97
N VAL A 175 4.13 4.30 11.63
CA VAL A 175 5.30 4.85 12.31
C VAL A 175 5.32 6.37 12.18
N ILE A 176 5.15 6.90 10.96
CA ILE A 176 5.11 8.35 10.70
C ILE A 176 4.01 9.03 11.54
N ARG A 177 2.81 8.44 11.59
CA ARG A 177 1.68 8.97 12.37
C ARG A 177 1.97 8.94 13.88
N GLY A 178 2.59 7.87 14.37
CA GLY A 178 2.99 7.74 15.77
C GLY A 178 4.04 8.78 16.19
N ASP A 179 4.99 9.10 15.30
CA ASP A 179 6.00 10.13 15.54
C ASP A 179 5.39 11.54 15.54
N ILE A 180 4.39 11.82 14.71
CA ILE A 180 3.64 13.09 14.74
C ILE A 180 2.87 13.24 16.05
N GLY A 181 2.21 12.19 16.53
CA GLY A 181 1.50 12.20 17.82
C GLY A 181 2.44 12.48 19.00
N ARG A 182 3.61 11.83 19.03
CA ARG A 182 4.64 12.06 20.06
C ARG A 182 5.38 13.38 19.95
N GLY A 183 5.30 14.07 18.81
CA GLY A 183 5.84 15.42 18.65
C GLY A 183 4.92 16.52 19.18
N LEU A 184 3.63 16.23 19.32
CA LEU A 184 2.61 17.13 19.88
C LEU A 184 2.46 16.97 21.41
N GLU A 185 2.79 15.79 21.94
CA GLU A 185 3.06 15.62 23.37
C GLU A 185 4.48 16.14 23.62
N GLY A 186 4.59 17.36 24.19
CA GLY A 186 5.86 17.92 24.63
C GLY A 186 6.64 16.95 25.53
N PRO A 187 7.95 17.16 25.76
CA PRO A 187 8.79 16.19 26.45
C PRO A 187 8.15 15.82 27.79
N GLN A 188 7.70 14.55 27.91
CA GLN A 188 7.28 14.02 29.20
C GLN A 188 8.47 14.19 30.15
N PRO A 189 8.27 14.81 31.33
CA PRO A 189 9.33 14.91 32.30
C PRO A 189 9.74 13.49 32.65
N SER A 190 11.03 13.21 32.52
CA SER A 190 11.60 11.95 32.96
C SER A 190 11.20 11.71 34.42
N GLU A 191 10.50 10.62 34.70
CA GLU A 191 10.50 10.00 36.03
C GLU A 191 11.93 9.51 36.30
N ARG A 192 12.81 10.47 36.60
CA ARG A 192 14.07 10.22 37.29
C ARG A 192 13.70 9.94 38.73
N SER A 193 13.97 8.69 39.12
CA SER A 193 14.36 8.27 40.47
C SER A 193 13.98 9.24 41.60
N ILE A 194 12.84 8.99 42.23
CA ILE A 194 12.46 9.57 43.55
C ILE A 194 12.79 8.55 44.67
N ASN A 195 13.63 7.54 44.42
CA ASN A 195 13.88 6.47 45.40
C ASN A 195 15.32 6.37 45.94
N ASP A 196 16.25 7.24 45.53
CA ASP A 196 17.64 7.11 45.97
C ASP A 196 18.07 8.07 47.11
N ASP A 197 17.20 8.95 47.61
CA ASP A 197 17.55 9.94 48.66
C ASP A 197 16.89 9.68 50.03
N LEU A 198 16.56 8.42 50.38
CA LEU A 198 16.07 8.06 51.72
C LEU A 198 16.88 6.95 52.41
N PHE A 199 18.15 6.80 52.07
CA PHE A 199 19.12 6.06 52.88
C PHE A 199 20.51 6.69 52.76
N LEU A 200 20.73 7.78 53.50
CA LEU A 200 22.04 8.19 54.01
C LEU A 200 21.87 9.14 55.20
#